data_AF-A0A9D6SBS6-F1
#
_entry.id   AF-A0A9D6SBS6-F1
#
_cell.length_a   1.000
_cell.length_b   1.000
_cell.length_c   1.000
_cell.angle_alpha   90.00
_cell.angle_beta   90.00
_cell.angle_gamma   90.00
#
_symmetry.space_group_name_H-M   'P 1'
#
loop_
_entity.id
_entity.type
_entity.pdbx_description
1 polymer ?
#
loop_
_entity_poly.entity_id
_entity_poly.type
_entity_poly.pdbx_seq_one_letter_code
_entity_poly.pdbx_strand_id
1 'polypeptide(L)'
;MTVPEEEAALPVQAGPRTVADLFGVPFATEVARRDLAALGEAIEEFRTASGNLPGDVEELRVVWQALRPGEPFPIDPFDGLWYGYKVEADRFQLWSAGPDPEDPEDDIRYLSRAGNRT
;
A
#
# COMPACT_ATOMS: atom_id res chain seq x y z
N MET A 1 54.89 1.35 8.50
CA MET A 1 54.55 -0.09 8.50
C MET A 1 53.62 -0.30 9.69
N THR A 2 52.42 0.29 9.60
CA THR A 2 51.14 -0.31 9.18
C THR A 2 50.42 -0.94 10.37
N VAL A 3 49.47 -0.19 10.91
CA VAL A 3 48.40 -0.67 11.78
C VAL A 3 47.38 -1.42 10.91
N PRO A 4 46.77 -2.53 11.36
CA PRO A 4 45.58 -3.04 10.73
C PRO A 4 44.37 -2.34 11.36
N GLU A 5 43.87 -1.30 10.68
CA GLU A 5 42.48 -0.87 10.82
C GLU A 5 41.65 -1.81 9.94
N GLU A 6 41.18 -2.91 10.53
CA GLU A 6 40.04 -3.64 9.97
C GLU A 6 38.79 -3.14 10.69
N GLU A 7 38.34 -1.93 10.33
CA GLU A 7 36.94 -1.57 10.53
C GLU A 7 36.13 -2.51 9.63
N ALA A 8 35.56 -3.54 10.24
CA ALA A 8 34.49 -4.31 9.64
C ALA A 8 33.30 -3.37 9.42
N ALA A 9 33.25 -2.76 8.23
CA ALA A 9 32.10 -2.02 7.76
C ALA A 9 30.92 -2.99 7.65
N LEU A 10 30.07 -3.00 8.68
CA LEU A 10 28.74 -3.58 8.60
C LEU A 10 28.03 -2.95 7.39
N PRO A 11 27.42 -3.73 6.48
CA PRO A 11 26.75 -3.14 5.33
C PRO A 11 25.57 -2.28 5.82
N VAL A 12 25.71 -0.96 5.68
CA VAL A 12 24.64 0.02 5.90
C VAL A 12 23.73 0.01 4.67
N GLN A 13 22.80 -0.94 4.60
CA GLN A 13 21.58 -0.75 3.80
C GLN A 13 20.48 -0.26 4.75
N ALA A 14 20.56 1.01 5.13
CA ALA A 14 19.59 1.65 6.02
C ALA A 14 18.45 2.31 5.21
N GLY A 15 17.66 1.49 4.52
CA GLY A 15 16.27 1.86 4.22
C GLY A 15 15.41 1.79 5.49
N PRO A 16 14.22 2.41 5.52
CA PRO A 16 13.27 2.15 6.60
C PRO A 16 12.98 0.65 6.67
N ARG A 17 13.12 0.04 7.85
CA ARG A 17 12.73 -1.37 8.03
C ARG A 17 11.24 -1.50 7.83
N THR A 18 10.85 -2.35 6.89
CA THR A 18 9.44 -2.56 6.55
C THR A 18 8.79 -3.55 7.51
N VAL A 19 7.47 -3.69 7.46
CA VAL A 19 6.77 -4.72 8.24
C VAL A 19 7.21 -6.11 7.78
N ALA A 20 7.46 -6.30 6.48
CA ALA A 20 8.01 -7.52 5.93
C ALA A 20 9.39 -7.86 6.53
N ASP A 21 10.28 -6.87 6.67
CA ASP A 21 11.60 -7.08 7.28
C ASP A 21 11.53 -7.49 8.75
N LEU A 22 10.56 -6.92 9.48
CA LEU A 22 10.44 -7.07 10.93
C LEU A 22 9.66 -8.31 11.36
N PHE A 23 8.64 -8.69 10.58
CA PHE A 23 7.65 -9.70 10.97
C PHE A 23 7.45 -10.80 9.92
N GLY A 24 8.12 -10.70 8.77
CA GLY A 24 8.09 -11.69 7.70
C GLY A 24 6.94 -11.53 6.70
N VAL A 25 7.13 -12.13 5.53
CA VAL A 25 6.19 -12.06 4.38
C VAL A 25 4.76 -12.47 4.74
N PRO A 26 4.48 -13.59 5.44
CA PRO A 26 3.09 -13.98 5.71
C PRO A 26 2.31 -12.94 6.52
N PHE A 27 2.98 -12.27 7.47
CA PHE A 27 2.35 -11.23 8.28
C PHE A 27 2.14 -9.95 7.46
N ALA A 28 3.15 -9.52 6.71
CA ALA A 28 3.04 -8.38 5.79
C ALA A 28 1.92 -8.58 4.75
N THR A 29 1.77 -9.79 4.20
CA THR A 29 0.67 -10.12 3.28
C THR A 29 -0.70 -9.92 3.93
N GLU A 30 -0.88 -10.34 5.18
CA GLU A 30 -2.17 -10.17 5.88
C GLU A 30 -2.46 -8.70 6.19
N VAL A 31 -1.45 -7.94 6.60
CA VAL A 31 -1.56 -6.48 6.77
C VAL A 31 -1.97 -5.82 5.45
N ALA A 32 -1.27 -6.12 4.35
CA ALA A 32 -1.59 -5.58 3.05
C ALA A 32 -3.03 -5.88 2.62
N ARG A 33 -3.50 -7.12 2.79
CA ARG A 33 -4.88 -7.50 2.44
C ARG A 33 -5.93 -6.73 3.24
N ARG A 34 -5.70 -6.57 4.54
CA ARG A 34 -6.60 -5.82 5.43
C ARG A 34 -6.66 -4.35 5.03
N ASP A 35 -5.51 -3.74 4.78
CA ASP A 35 -5.40 -2.33 4.44
C ASP A 35 -6.02 -2.05 3.07
N LEU A 36 -5.74 -2.90 2.07
CA LEU A 36 -6.38 -2.83 0.76
C LEU A 36 -7.91 -2.93 0.85
N ALA A 37 -8.44 -3.81 1.71
CA ALA A 37 -9.88 -3.92 1.93
C ALA A 37 -10.46 -2.64 2.56
N ALA A 38 -9.80 -2.08 3.58
CA ALA A 38 -10.24 -0.86 4.24
C ALA A 38 -10.20 0.36 3.29
N LEU A 39 -9.16 0.47 2.46
CA LEU A 39 -9.07 1.48 1.39
C LEU A 39 -10.19 1.29 0.36
N GLY A 40 -10.46 0.05 -0.05
CA GLY A 40 -11.56 -0.28 -0.95
C GLY A 40 -12.92 0.16 -0.39
N GLU A 41 -13.18 -0.06 0.89
CA GLU A 41 -14.39 0.41 1.57
C GLU A 41 -14.48 1.94 1.58
N ALA A 42 -13.36 2.63 1.83
CA ALA A 42 -13.29 4.10 1.82
C ALA A 42 -13.72 4.68 0.46
N ILE A 43 -13.21 4.07 -0.62
CA ILE A 43 -13.49 4.50 -1.99
C ILE A 43 -14.97 4.29 -2.34
N GLU A 44 -15.54 3.14 -1.98
CA GLU A 44 -16.95 2.86 -2.26
C GLU A 44 -17.90 3.74 -1.43
N GLU A 45 -17.54 4.06 -0.17
CA GLU A 45 -18.30 5.01 0.64
C GLU A 45 -18.28 6.42 0.02
N PHE A 46 -17.10 6.90 -0.37
CA PHE A 46 -16.97 8.17 -1.08
C PHE A 46 -17.74 8.19 -2.40
N ARG A 47 -17.68 7.10 -3.18
CA ARG A 47 -18.45 6.95 -4.42
C ARG A 47 -19.95 7.01 -4.17
N THR A 48 -20.42 6.35 -3.12
CA THR A 48 -21.84 6.37 -2.73
C THR A 48 -22.30 7.77 -2.35
N ALA A 49 -21.46 8.54 -1.66
CA ALA A 49 -21.79 9.89 -1.20
C ALA A 49 -21.68 10.96 -2.30
N SER A 50 -20.65 10.89 -3.15
CA SER A 50 -20.30 11.93 -4.13
C SER A 50 -20.71 11.61 -5.57
N GLY A 51 -20.96 10.33 -5.87
CA GLY A 51 -21.14 9.83 -7.23
C GLY A 51 -19.84 9.69 -8.03
N ASN A 52 -18.66 9.93 -7.42
CA ASN A 52 -17.36 9.93 -8.09
C ASN A 52 -16.35 9.01 -7.39
N LEU A 53 -15.30 8.61 -8.11
CA LEU A 53 -14.11 7.96 -7.52
C LEU A 53 -13.05 9.02 -7.23
N PRO A 54 -12.18 8.82 -6.22
CA PRO A 54 -10.97 9.61 -6.08
C PRO A 54 -10.14 9.52 -7.38
N GLY A 55 -9.62 10.63 -7.88
CA GLY A 55 -8.88 10.66 -9.14
C GLY A 55 -7.49 10.04 -9.04
N ASP A 56 -6.85 10.16 -7.88
CA ASP A 56 -5.51 9.66 -7.61
C ASP A 56 -5.32 9.30 -6.11
N VAL A 57 -4.10 8.86 -5.76
CA VAL A 57 -3.77 8.44 -4.40
C VAL A 57 -3.78 9.60 -3.38
N GLU A 58 -3.51 10.82 -3.81
CA GLU A 58 -3.56 12.00 -2.92
C GLU A 58 -4.99 12.36 -2.59
N GLU A 59 -5.89 12.31 -3.58
CA GLU A 59 -7.32 12.48 -3.33
C GLU A 59 -7.87 11.35 -2.44
N LEU A 60 -7.44 10.10 -2.66
CA LEU A 60 -7.78 8.98 -1.78
C LEU A 60 -7.33 9.22 -0.34
N ARG A 61 -6.16 9.82 -0.13
CA ARG A 61 -5.67 10.18 1.21
C ARG A 61 -6.53 11.25 1.88
N VAL A 62 -6.96 12.26 1.13
CA VAL A 62 -7.91 13.28 1.63
C VAL A 62 -9.24 12.65 2.00
N VAL A 63 -9.78 11.76 1.15
CA VAL A 63 -11.00 10.99 1.42
C VAL A 63 -10.85 10.14 2.67
N TRP A 64 -9.74 9.42 2.82
CA TRP A 64 -9.46 8.61 4.01
C TRP A 64 -9.49 9.44 5.28
N GLN A 65 -8.81 10.59 5.31
CA GLN A 65 -8.77 11.47 6.48
C GLN A 65 -10.15 12.05 6.82
N ALA A 66 -10.99 12.31 5.81
CA ALA A 66 -12.34 12.79 6.02
C ALA A 66 -13.26 11.71 6.60
N LEU A 67 -13.15 10.45 6.12
CA LEU A 67 -13.98 9.34 6.56
C LEU A 67 -13.51 8.70 7.87
N ARG A 68 -12.20 8.67 8.12
CA ARG A 68 -11.56 8.05 9.29
C ARG A 68 -10.67 9.05 10.02
N PRO A 69 -11.26 10.08 10.66
CA PRO A 69 -10.49 11.11 11.33
C PRO A 69 -9.65 10.52 12.48
N GLY A 70 -8.35 10.78 12.45
CA GLY A 70 -7.41 10.30 13.46
C GLY A 70 -6.77 8.94 13.15
N GLU A 71 -7.23 8.24 12.11
CA GLU A 71 -6.54 7.05 11.62
C GLU A 71 -5.47 7.45 10.59
N PRO A 72 -4.21 6.98 10.74
CA PRO A 72 -3.19 7.24 9.75
C PRO A 72 -3.57 6.61 8.41
N PHE A 73 -3.11 7.21 7.31
CA PHE A 73 -3.27 6.60 6.00
C PHE A 73 -2.44 5.31 5.94
N PRO A 74 -3.00 4.17 5.47
CA PRO A 74 -2.27 2.91 5.38
C PRO A 74 -1.01 3.01 4.52
N ILE A 75 0.05 2.34 4.97
CA ILE A 75 1.35 2.26 4.30
C ILE A 75 1.58 0.79 3.92
N ASP A 76 2.05 0.54 2.71
CA ASP A 76 2.37 -0.79 2.24
C ASP A 76 3.46 -1.43 3.12
N PRO A 77 3.20 -2.61 3.70
CA PRO A 77 4.11 -3.28 4.61
C PRO A 77 5.39 -3.82 3.95
N PHE A 78 5.48 -3.84 2.62
CA PHE A 78 6.61 -4.40 1.87
C PHE A 78 7.66 -3.37 1.46
N ASP A 79 7.25 -2.16 1.06
CA ASP A 79 8.14 -1.11 0.59
C ASP A 79 8.13 0.17 1.45
N GLY A 80 7.18 0.28 2.40
CA GLY A 80 7.01 1.45 3.25
C GLY A 80 6.45 2.68 2.53
N LEU A 81 5.91 2.52 1.32
CA LEU A 81 5.27 3.55 0.51
C LEU A 81 3.74 3.43 0.58
N TRP A 82 3.03 4.29 -0.15
CA TRP A 82 1.58 4.13 -0.28
C TRP A 82 1.23 3.02 -1.24
N TYR A 83 0.08 2.39 -0.99
CA TYR A 83 -0.52 1.47 -1.94
C TYR A 83 -0.72 2.13 -3.30
N GLY A 84 -0.45 1.36 -4.35
CA GLY A 84 -0.77 1.77 -5.70
C GLY A 84 -2.28 1.89 -5.88
N TYR A 85 -2.69 2.91 -6.64
CA TYR A 85 -4.09 3.19 -6.93
C TYR A 85 -4.25 3.63 -8.37
N LYS A 86 -5.29 3.11 -9.04
CA LYS A 86 -5.71 3.61 -10.35
C LYS A 86 -7.22 3.53 -10.51
N VAL A 87 -7.74 4.43 -11.34
CA VAL A 87 -9.12 4.42 -11.80
C VAL A 87 -9.15 4.10 -13.30
N GLU A 88 -10.02 3.17 -13.68
CA GLU A 88 -10.31 2.85 -15.07
C GLU A 88 -11.81 2.92 -15.32
N ALA A 89 -12.24 4.01 -15.96
CA ALA A 89 -13.63 4.36 -16.21
C ALA A 89 -14.46 4.50 -14.93
N ASP A 90 -15.14 3.43 -14.50
CA ASP A 90 -16.04 3.42 -13.34
C ASP A 90 -15.68 2.29 -12.36
N ARG A 91 -14.40 1.90 -12.42
CA ARG A 91 -13.76 0.87 -11.61
C ARG A 91 -12.45 1.41 -11.06
N PHE A 92 -12.02 0.84 -9.95
CA PHE A 92 -10.70 1.12 -9.39
C PHE A 92 -9.95 -0.16 -9.09
N GLN A 93 -8.63 -0.04 -9.04
CA GLN A 93 -7.72 -1.08 -8.58
C GLN A 93 -6.79 -0.47 -7.55
N LEU A 94 -6.59 -1.22 -6.47
CA LEU A 94 -5.52 -0.99 -5.50
C LEU A 94 -4.53 -2.14 -5.58
N TRP A 95 -3.26 -1.87 -5.31
CA TRP A 95 -2.27 -2.93 -5.19
C TRP A 95 -1.18 -2.60 -4.18
N SER A 96 -0.63 -3.67 -3.60
CA SER A 96 0.62 -3.67 -2.85
C SER A 96 1.73 -4.19 -3.75
N ALA A 97 2.95 -3.66 -3.62
CA ALA A 97 4.12 -4.10 -4.38
C ALA A 97 4.54 -5.55 -4.07
N GLY A 98 4.09 -6.09 -2.94
CA GLY A 98 4.42 -7.46 -2.55
C GLY A 98 5.88 -7.64 -2.14
N PRO A 99 6.31 -8.89 -1.88
CA PRO A 99 7.64 -9.20 -1.37
C PRO A 99 8.78 -8.88 -2.33
N ASP A 100 8.54 -8.92 -3.64
CA ASP A 100 9.51 -8.54 -4.66
C ASP A 100 8.93 -7.38 -5.51
N PRO A 101 9.43 -6.15 -5.35
CA PRO A 101 8.93 -5.00 -6.10
C PRO A 101 9.28 -5.04 -7.60
N GLU A 102 10.20 -5.92 -8.02
CA GLU A 102 10.53 -6.11 -9.44
C GLU A 102 9.64 -7.18 -10.11
N ASP A 103 8.90 -7.97 -9.32
CA ASP A 103 8.01 -9.01 -9.82
C ASP A 103 6.52 -8.65 -9.64
N PRO A 104 5.85 -8.11 -10.68
CA PRO A 104 4.45 -7.74 -10.61
C PRO A 104 3.50 -8.96 -10.50
N GLU A 105 3.99 -10.20 -10.58
CA GLU A 105 3.19 -11.39 -10.31
C GLU A 105 2.93 -11.57 -8.80
N ASP A 106 3.80 -11.00 -7.95
CA ASP A 106 3.70 -11.08 -6.49
C ASP A 106 2.85 -9.96 -5.87
N ASP A 107 2.38 -9.00 -6.68
CA ASP A 107 1.48 -7.93 -6.26
C ASP A 107 0.19 -8.48 -5.62
N ILE A 108 -0.15 -7.94 -4.45
CA ILE A 108 -1.44 -8.21 -3.83
C ILE A 108 -2.43 -7.17 -4.33
N ARG A 109 -3.48 -7.61 -5.03
CA ARG A 109 -4.42 -6.71 -5.72
C ARG A 109 -5.82 -6.74 -5.11
N TYR A 110 -6.43 -5.57 -5.04
CA TYR A 110 -7.85 -5.41 -4.76
C TYR A 110 -8.51 -4.73 -5.97
N LEU A 111 -9.54 -5.37 -6.53
CA LEU A 111 -10.32 -4.85 -7.64
C LEU A 111 -11.68 -4.41 -7.12
N SER A 112 -12.11 -3.20 -7.50
CA SER A 112 -13.50 -2.77 -7.31
C SER A 112 -14.43 -3.83 -7.90
N ARG A 113 -15.50 -4.17 -7.19
CA ARG A 113 -16.49 -5.09 -7.73
C ARG A 113 -17.01 -4.51 -9.03
N ALA A 114 -17.06 -5.32 -10.09
CA ALA A 114 -17.69 -4.88 -11.32
C ALA A 114 -19.12 -4.45 -10.98
N GLY A 115 -19.45 -3.16 -11.18
CA GLY A 115 -20.81 -2.70 -11.03
C GLY A 115 -21.68 -3.49 -11.99
N ASN A 116 -22.56 -4.35 -11.47
CA ASN A 116 -23.62 -4.95 -12.27
C ASN A 116 -24.53 -3.81 -12.73
N ARG A 117 -24.28 -3.27 -13.93
CA ARG A 117 -25.29 -2.51 -14.67
C ARG A 117 -26.41 -3.49 -15.00
N THR A 118 -27.45 -3.46 -14.17
CA THR A 118 -28.72 -4.15 -14.43
C THR A 118 -29.66 -3.17 -15.10
#